data_AF-A0A354K7Z9-F1
#
_entry.id   AF-A0A354K7Z9-F1
#
_cell.length_a   1.000
_cell.length_b   1.000
_cell.length_c   1.000
_cell.angle_alpha   90.00
_cell.angle_beta   90.00
_cell.angle_gamma   90.00
#
_symmetry.space_group_name_H-M   'P 1'
#
loop_
_entity.id
_entity.type
_entity.pdbx_description
1 polymer ?
#
loop_
_entity_poly.entity_id
_entity_poly.type
_entity_poly.pdbx_seq_one_letter_code
_entity_poly.pdbx_strand_id
1 'polypeptide(L)'
;MIGKTVTVTMDRPLGTYHPRHPNIYYTVNYGYVAGIMAPDGAEQDAYVLGVDVPLETFTGKVIAIVHRFDDVEEKWIVCPPDVTFTKEEIAEQIRFQEQYFQTEIIM
;
A
#
# COMPACT_ATOMS: atom_id res chain seq x y z
N MET A 1 6.08 3.78 -13.17
CA MET A 1 6.50 3.49 -11.79
C MET A 1 6.51 2.00 -11.51
N ILE A 2 5.42 1.32 -11.88
CA ILE A 2 5.30 -0.14 -11.90
C ILE A 2 6.55 -0.78 -12.52
N GLY A 3 7.00 -1.87 -11.91
CA GLY A 3 8.20 -2.60 -12.30
C GLY A 3 9.45 -2.23 -11.51
N LYS A 4 9.49 -1.06 -10.85
CA LYS A 4 10.65 -0.63 -10.07
C LYS A 4 10.69 -1.27 -8.69
N THR A 5 11.90 -1.53 -8.21
CA THR A 5 12.16 -1.91 -6.82
C THR A 5 12.25 -0.67 -5.94
N VAL A 6 11.55 -0.68 -4.81
CA VAL A 6 11.50 0.42 -3.83
C VAL A 6 11.68 -0.14 -2.43
N THR A 7 12.11 0.71 -1.49
CA THR A 7 12.10 0.41 -0.06
C THR A 7 10.97 1.19 0.60
N VAL A 8 10.08 0.47 1.26
CA VAL A 8 8.97 0.99 2.06
C VAL A 8 9.39 0.99 3.53
N THR A 9 9.21 2.11 4.21
CA THR A 9 9.33 2.25 5.67
C THR A 9 7.94 2.16 6.27
N MET A 10 7.71 1.27 7.25
CA MET A 10 6.36 1.07 7.79
C MET A 10 5.93 2.20 8.70
N ASP A 11 4.76 2.76 8.41
CA ASP A 11 4.04 3.67 9.32
C ASP A 11 3.01 2.88 10.14
N ARG A 12 2.33 1.91 9.50
CA ARG A 12 1.30 1.07 10.11
C ARG A 12 1.59 -0.39 9.76
N PRO A 13 2.42 -1.07 10.56
CA PRO A 13 2.69 -2.48 10.39
C PRO A 13 1.42 -3.33 10.44
N LEU A 14 1.45 -4.49 9.80
CA LEU A 14 0.39 -5.49 9.88
C LEU A 14 0.01 -5.75 11.35
N GLY A 15 -1.28 -5.82 11.63
CA GLY A 15 -1.79 -6.12 12.97
C GLY A 15 -1.98 -4.90 13.88
N THR A 16 -1.83 -3.69 13.34
CA THR A 16 -2.07 -2.44 14.06
C THR A 16 -3.43 -1.84 13.70
N TYR A 17 -3.92 -0.93 14.56
CA TYR A 17 -5.13 -0.14 14.29
C TYR A 17 -4.75 1.28 13.86
N HIS A 18 -5.57 1.89 13.01
CA HIS A 18 -5.34 3.27 12.58
C HIS A 18 -5.41 4.23 13.79
N PRO A 19 -4.41 5.10 14.00
CA PRO A 19 -4.30 5.91 15.22
C PRO A 19 -5.46 6.89 15.43
N ARG A 20 -6.10 7.35 14.34
CA ARG A 20 -7.27 8.26 14.38
C ARG A 20 -8.61 7.57 14.12
N HIS A 21 -8.59 6.31 13.65
CA HIS A 21 -9.79 5.56 13.24
C HIS A 21 -9.72 4.13 13.79
N PRO A 22 -10.03 3.92 15.08
CA PRO A 22 -9.81 2.63 15.76
C PRO A 22 -10.60 1.44 15.19
N ASN A 23 -11.57 1.69 14.31
CA ASN A 23 -12.32 0.67 13.58
C ASN A 23 -11.57 0.12 12.35
N ILE A 24 -10.48 0.76 11.93
CA ILE A 24 -9.67 0.35 10.78
C ILE A 24 -8.48 -0.47 11.31
N TYR A 25 -8.46 -1.74 10.97
CA TYR A 25 -7.41 -2.69 11.31
C TYR A 25 -6.57 -3.00 10.07
N TYR A 26 -5.25 -2.85 10.18
CA TYR A 26 -4.32 -3.09 9.08
C TYR A 26 -4.08 -4.59 8.91
N THR A 27 -4.74 -5.17 7.91
CA THR A 27 -4.58 -6.59 7.52
C THR A 27 -3.33 -6.84 6.67
N VAL A 28 -2.65 -5.78 6.24
CA VAL A 28 -1.41 -5.79 5.48
C VAL A 28 -0.45 -4.74 6.05
N ASN A 29 0.83 -4.82 5.71
CA ASN A 29 1.79 -3.79 6.08
C ASN A 29 1.55 -2.52 5.24
N TYR A 30 1.59 -1.36 5.87
CA TYR A 30 1.42 -0.06 5.23
C TYR A 30 2.53 0.90 5.65
N GLY A 31 3.02 1.68 4.69
CA GLY A 31 4.09 2.63 4.91
C GLY A 31 4.26 3.57 3.74
N TYR A 32 5.46 4.12 3.63
CA TYR A 32 5.80 5.11 2.62
C TYR A 32 7.18 4.86 2.02
N VAL A 33 7.43 5.39 0.83
CA VAL A 33 8.71 5.35 0.14
C VAL A 33 9.46 6.66 0.37
N ALA A 34 10.49 6.61 1.21
CA ALA A 34 11.25 7.79 1.58
C ALA A 34 11.87 8.51 0.38
N GLY A 35 11.79 9.83 0.35
CA GLY A 35 12.36 10.70 -0.69
C GLY A 35 11.56 10.77 -2.00
N ILE A 36 10.40 10.11 -2.09
CA ILE A 36 9.47 10.26 -3.22
C ILE A 36 8.22 10.99 -2.73
N MET A 37 7.99 12.20 -3.22
CA MET A 37 6.85 13.02 -2.80
C MET A 37 5.60 12.69 -3.62
N ALA A 38 4.47 12.53 -2.94
CA ALA A 38 3.14 12.45 -3.51
C ALA A 38 2.53 13.86 -3.71
N PRO A 39 1.42 13.98 -4.47
CA PRO A 39 0.82 15.28 -4.80
C PRO A 39 0.32 16.10 -3.60
N ASP A 40 0.05 15.45 -2.47
CA ASP A 40 -0.38 16.07 -1.21
C ASP A 40 0.79 16.70 -0.42
N GLY A 41 2.04 16.48 -0.88
CA GLY A 41 3.25 16.95 -0.21
C GLY A 41 3.77 16.03 0.88
N ALA A 42 3.20 14.82 1.05
CA ALA A 42 3.74 13.75 1.88
C ALA A 42 4.61 12.79 1.05
N GLU A 43 5.29 11.84 1.71
CA GLU A 43 6.02 10.78 1.01
C GLU A 43 5.04 9.74 0.44
N GLN A 44 5.42 9.10 -0.66
CA GLN A 44 4.56 8.21 -1.42
C GLN A 44 4.18 6.97 -0.62
N ASP A 45 2.90 6.84 -0.32
CA ASP A 45 2.36 5.70 0.40
C ASP A 45 2.40 4.39 -0.40
N ALA A 46 2.51 3.28 0.33
CA ALA A 46 2.53 1.94 -0.21
C ALA A 46 1.88 0.90 0.74
N TYR A 47 1.15 -0.04 0.14
CA TYR A 47 0.80 -1.32 0.75
C TYR A 47 1.85 -2.37 0.38
N VAL A 48 2.23 -3.19 1.35
CA VAL A 48 3.10 -4.35 1.13
C VAL A 48 2.27 -5.63 1.24
N LEU A 49 2.17 -6.35 0.12
CA LEU A 49 1.42 -7.61 0.01
C LEU A 49 2.35 -8.82 -0.07
N GLY A 50 1.83 -10.00 0.32
CA GLY A 50 2.58 -11.27 0.28
C GLY A 50 3.60 -11.44 1.41
N VAL A 51 3.44 -10.70 2.51
CA VAL A 51 4.24 -10.85 3.73
C VAL A 51 3.31 -10.82 4.95
N ASP A 52 3.19 -11.96 5.64
CA ASP A 52 2.18 -12.18 6.69
C ASP A 52 2.73 -11.94 8.11
N VAL A 53 3.78 -11.12 8.22
CA VAL A 53 4.36 -10.70 9.50
C VAL A 53 4.51 -9.17 9.52
N PRO A 54 4.43 -8.52 10.70
CA PRO A 54 4.71 -7.09 10.82
C PRO A 54 6.16 -6.78 10.43
N LEU A 55 6.38 -5.65 9.76
CA LEU A 55 7.69 -5.21 9.28
C LEU A 55 8.05 -3.84 9.85
N GLU A 56 9.35 -3.54 9.89
CA GLU A 56 9.86 -2.17 10.05
C GLU A 56 10.18 -1.54 8.69
N THR A 57 10.79 -2.31 7.80
CA THR A 57 11.14 -1.91 6.43
C THR A 57 10.96 -3.07 5.46
N PHE A 58 10.65 -2.78 4.19
CA PHE A 58 10.52 -3.78 3.15
C PHE A 58 11.06 -3.29 1.81
N THR A 59 11.92 -4.08 1.15
CA THR A 59 12.33 -3.80 -0.23
C THR A 59 11.66 -4.78 -1.17
N GLY A 60 10.90 -4.27 -2.13
CA GLY A 60 10.13 -5.08 -3.06
C GLY A 60 9.79 -4.34 -4.34
N LYS A 61 9.05 -5.01 -5.22
CA LYS A 61 8.70 -4.48 -6.54
C LYS A 61 7.32 -3.83 -6.51
N VAL A 62 7.20 -2.63 -7.07
CA VAL A 62 5.91 -1.99 -7.32
C VAL A 62 5.22 -2.76 -8.45
N ILE A 63 4.07 -3.37 -8.17
CA ILE A 63 3.31 -4.17 -9.14
C ILE A 63 2.00 -3.52 -9.59
N ALA A 64 1.48 -2.56 -8.82
CA ALA A 64 0.27 -1.83 -9.16
C ALA A 64 0.24 -0.47 -8.47
N ILE A 65 -0.66 0.39 -8.95
CA ILE A 65 -1.01 1.68 -8.36
C ILE A 65 -2.52 1.66 -8.11
N VAL A 66 -2.92 2.01 -6.89
CA VAL A 66 -4.31 2.28 -6.52
C VAL A 66 -4.51 3.78 -6.68
N HIS A 67 -5.26 4.17 -7.70
CA HIS A 67 -5.66 5.54 -7.93
C HIS A 67 -7.00 5.78 -7.22
N ARG A 68 -7.09 6.81 -6.39
CA ARG A 68 -8.35 7.28 -5.79
C ARG A 68 -8.89 8.44 -6.62
N PHE A 69 -10.16 8.37 -7.02
CA PHE A 69 -10.81 9.44 -7.78
C PHE A 69 -11.35 10.56 -6.89
N ASP A 70 -11.65 10.25 -5.63
CA ASP A 70 -12.21 11.16 -4.62
C ASP A 70 -11.19 11.60 -3.56
N ASP A 71 -9.91 11.30 -3.80
CA ASP A 71 -8.76 11.72 -2.99
C ASP A 71 -7.59 12.12 -3.93
N VAL A 72 -6.64 12.89 -3.42
CA VAL A 72 -5.49 13.36 -4.19
C VAL A 72 -4.31 12.38 -4.14
N GLU A 73 -4.34 11.45 -3.18
CA GLU A 73 -3.29 10.45 -2.98
C GLU A 73 -3.47 9.22 -3.86
N GLU A 74 -2.35 8.69 -4.36
CA GLU A 74 -2.26 7.33 -4.91
C GLU A 74 -1.58 6.42 -3.89
N LYS A 75 -1.88 5.12 -3.92
CA LYS A 75 -1.19 4.11 -3.10
C LYS A 75 -0.46 3.12 -4.00
N TRP A 76 0.80 2.85 -3.74
CA TRP A 76 1.54 1.81 -4.48
C TRP A 76 1.32 0.43 -3.87
N ILE A 77 1.28 -0.60 -4.69
CA ILE A 77 1.28 -1.99 -4.25
C ILE A 77 2.68 -2.56 -4.46
N VAL A 78 3.32 -2.96 -3.37
CA VAL A 78 4.68 -3.50 -3.36
C VAL A 78 4.63 -4.95 -2.87
N CYS A 79 5.34 -5.86 -3.55
CA CYS A 79 5.40 -7.27 -3.14
C CYS A 79 6.80 -7.86 -3.35
N PRO A 80 7.06 -9.08 -2.80
CA PRO A 80 8.25 -9.83 -3.15
C PRO A 80 8.34 -10.08 -4.67
N PRO A 81 9.55 -10.15 -5.24
CA PRO A 81 9.76 -10.21 -6.70
C PRO A 81 9.17 -11.45 -7.38
N ASP A 82 9.05 -12.56 -6.66
CA ASP A 82 8.55 -13.85 -7.18
C ASP A 82 7.06 -14.09 -6.86
N VAL A 83 6.37 -13.06 -6.37
CA VAL A 83 4.94 -13.12 -6.04
C VAL A 83 4.17 -12.24 -7.02
N THR A 84 3.05 -12.76 -7.51
CA THR A 84 2.14 -12.06 -8.41
C THR A 84 0.75 -12.04 -7.81
N PHE A 85 -0.01 -10.98 -8.08
CA PHE A 85 -1.40 -10.84 -7.68
C PHE A 85 -2.25 -10.42 -8.87
N THR A 86 -3.50 -10.88 -8.92
CA THR A 86 -4.52 -10.29 -9.81
C THR A 86 -5.06 -8.98 -9.23
N LYS A 87 -5.78 -8.20 -10.03
CA LYS A 87 -6.46 -6.99 -9.54
C LYS A 87 -7.45 -7.32 -8.42
N GLU A 88 -8.15 -8.43 -8.53
CA GLU A 88 -9.14 -8.89 -7.55
C GLU A 88 -8.48 -9.30 -6.23
N GLU A 89 -7.34 -9.99 -6.28
CA GLU A 89 -6.57 -10.36 -5.10
C GLU A 89 -5.98 -9.15 -4.38
N ILE A 90 -5.49 -8.15 -5.14
CA ILE A 90 -5.05 -6.87 -4.59
C ILE A 90 -6.25 -6.18 -3.91
N ALA A 91 -7.36 -6.04 -4.64
CA ALA A 91 -8.56 -5.36 -4.15
C ALA A 91 -9.07 -5.95 -2.84
N GLU A 92 -9.14 -7.29 -2.72
CA GLU A 92 -9.61 -7.93 -1.50
C GLU A 92 -8.66 -7.68 -0.32
N GLN A 93 -7.35 -7.75 -0.53
CA GLN A 93 -6.36 -7.54 0.55
C GLN A 93 -6.34 -6.11 1.09
N ILE A 94 -6.58 -5.12 0.23
CA ILE A 94 -6.60 -3.70 0.63
C ILE A 94 -8.02 -3.18 0.93
N ARG A 95 -9.05 -4.02 0.76
CA ARG A 95 -10.47 -3.65 0.95
C ARG A 95 -10.76 -3.04 2.30
N PHE A 96 -10.04 -3.45 3.36
CA PHE A 96 -10.22 -2.92 4.71
C PHE A 96 -10.15 -1.38 4.77
N GLN A 97 -9.30 -0.76 3.95
CA GLN A 97 -9.16 0.69 3.83
C GLN A 97 -9.81 1.22 2.55
N GLU A 98 -9.56 0.57 1.41
CA GLU A 98 -9.98 1.12 0.11
C GLU A 98 -11.49 1.04 -0.13
N GLN A 99 -12.25 0.27 0.67
CA GLN A 99 -13.73 0.28 0.63
C GLN A 99 -14.35 1.66 0.91
N TYR A 100 -13.59 2.60 1.47
CA TYR A 100 -14.05 3.95 1.79
C TYR A 100 -13.76 4.97 0.68
N PHE A 101 -13.14 4.56 -0.42
CA PHE A 101 -12.73 5.43 -1.53
C PHE A 101 -13.24 4.90 -2.87
N GLN A 102 -13.29 5.77 -3.88
CA GLN A 102 -13.51 5.37 -5.26
C GLN A 102 -12.16 5.06 -5.91
N THR A 103 -11.81 3.77 -5.98
CA THR A 103 -10.48 3.34 -6.45
C THR A 103 -10.48 2.63 -7.81
N GLU A 104 -9.42 2.84 -8.58
CA GLU A 104 -9.01 1.99 -9.70
C GLU A 104 -7.62 1.38 -9.43
N ILE A 105 -7.47 0.07 -9.70
CA ILE A 105 -6.17 -0.60 -9.65
C ILE A 105 -5.58 -0.66 -11.05
N ILE A 106 -4.41 -0.04 -11.22
CA ILE A 106 -3.63 0.02 -12.46
C ILE A 106 -2.41 -0.89 -12.30
N MET A 107 -2.25 -1.88 -13.19
CA MET A 107 -1.13 -2.84 -13.21
C MET A 107 -0.20 -2.60 -14.40
#